data_AF-A0A7K0NST6-F1
#
_entry.id   AF-A0A7K0NST6-F1
#
_cell.length_a   1.000
_cell.length_b   1.000
_cell.length_c   1.000
_cell.angle_alpha   90.00
_cell.angle_beta   90.00
_cell.angle_gamma   90.00
#
_symmetry.space_group_name_H-M   'P 1'
#
loop_
_entity.id
_entity.type
_entity.pdbx_description
1 polymer ?
#
loop_
_entity_poly.entity_id
_entity_poly.type
_entity_poly.pdbx_seq_one_letter_code
_entity_poly.pdbx_strand_id
1 'polypeptide(L)' 'MQYALLAGLVVGACAPLVGGFLVQRRMSLLGDGIGHVAFAGVAAGLLLNIWPVWTALAAAVIAALGIEWLRAR' A
#
# COMPACT_ATOMS: atom_id res chain seq x y z
N MET A 1 11.08 -21.04 -0.97
CA MET A 1 9.68 -21.24 -1.39
C MET A 1 8.69 -21.26 -0.22
N GLN A 2 8.96 -21.99 0.86
CA GLN A 2 8.05 -22.10 2.03
C GLN A 2 7.63 -20.74 2.61
N TYR A 3 8.58 -19.81 2.78
CA TYR A 3 8.28 -18.45 3.25
C TYR A 3 7.39 -17.66 2.29
N ALA A 4 7.52 -17.85 0.98
CA ALA A 4 6.69 -17.15 0.00
C ALA A 4 5.24 -17.67 0.04
N LEU A 5 5.04 -18.98 0.23
CA LEU A 5 3.71 -19.57 0.39
C LEU A 5 3.05 -19.14 1.71
N LEU A 6 3.80 -19.14 2.81
CA LEU A 6 3.33 -18.63 4.10
C LEU A 6 2.96 -17.15 4.03
N ALA A 7 3.85 -16.31 3.46
CA ALA A 7 3.58 -14.89 3.27
C ALA A 7 2.36 -14.66 2.37
N GLY A 8 2.24 -15.40 1.27
CA GLY A 8 1.08 -15.32 0.37
C GLY A 8 -0.23 -15.71 1.06
N LEU A 9 -0.22 -16.72 1.93
CA LEU A 9 -1.41 -17.15 2.68
C LEU A 9 -1.80 -16.10 3.73
N VAL A 10 -0.83 -15.55 4.46
CA VAL A 10 -1.06 -14.47 5.43
C VAL A 10 -1.58 -13.21 4.74
N VAL A 11 -0.90 -12.76 3.68
CA VAL A 11 -1.30 -11.56 2.92
C VAL A 11 -2.67 -11.77 2.25
N GLY A 12 -2.92 -12.95 1.68
CA GLY A 12 -4.20 -13.30 1.07
C GLY A 12 -5.36 -13.36 2.07
N ALA A 13 -5.11 -13.72 3.33
CA ALA A 13 -6.11 -13.64 4.39
C ALA A 13 -6.33 -12.21 4.88
N CYS A 14 -5.28 -11.38 4.96
CA CYS A 14 -5.37 -9.99 5.42
C CYS A 14 -5.96 -9.04 4.35
N ALA A 15 -5.67 -9.26 3.07
CA ALA A 15 -6.13 -8.41 1.97
C ALA A 15 -7.66 -8.19 1.91
N PRO A 16 -8.54 -9.22 2.03
CA PRO A 16 -9.99 -9.03 2.01
C PRO A 16 -10.53 -8.29 3.23
N LEU A 17 -9.85 -8.36 4.39
CA LEU A 17 -10.25 -7.60 5.58
C LEU A 17 -10.14 -6.08 5.32
N VAL A 18 -9.05 -5.67 4.69
CA VAL A 18 -8.82 -4.26 4.31
C VAL A 18 -9.68 -3.89 3.10
N GLY A 19 -9.72 -4.74 2.08
CA GLY A 19 -10.48 -4.52 0.85
C GLY A 19 -11.99 -4.38 1.09
N GLY A 20 -12.57 -5.21 1.95
CA GLY A 20 -13.98 -5.14 2.32
C GLY A 20 -14.34 -3.81 2.97
N PHE A 21 -13.50 -3.32 3.89
CA PHE A 21 -13.67 -2.01 4.52
C PHE A 21 -13.59 -0.86 3.49
N LEU A 22 -12.61 -0.92 2.58
CA LEU A 22 -12.47 0.08 1.51
C LEU A 22 -13.69 0.12 0.59
N VAL A 23 -14.21 -1.03 0.17
CA VAL A 23 -15.39 -1.11 -0.71
C VAL A 23 -16.62 -0.50 -0.03
N GLN A 24 -16.84 -0.84 1.24
CA GLN A 24 -18.01 -0.36 1.99
C GLN A 24 -18.00 1.16 2.20
N ARG A 25 -16.80 1.75 2.29
CA ARG A 25 -16.57 3.20 2.38
C ARG A 25 -16.57 3.92 1.02
N ARG A 26 -16.90 3.25 -0.09
CA ARG A 26 -16.77 3.77 -1.47
C ARG A 26 -15.33 4.24 -1.80
N MET A 27 -14.34 3.63 -1.15
CA MET A 27 -12.90 3.89 -1.33
C MET A 27 -12.22 2.75 -2.10
N SER A 28 -12.94 2.03 -2.97
CA SER A 28 -12.39 0.90 -3.72
C SER A 28 -11.17 1.27 -4.59
N LEU A 29 -11.17 2.49 -5.14
CA LEU A 29 -10.07 3.04 -5.95
C LEU A 29 -8.82 3.40 -5.12
N LEU A 30 -8.96 3.55 -3.80
CA LEU A 30 -7.83 3.89 -2.92
C LEU A 30 -6.78 2.77 -2.91
N GLY A 31 -7.22 1.51 -2.98
CA GLY A 31 -6.33 0.36 -3.01
C GLY A 31 -5.44 0.32 -4.26
N ASP A 32 -6.02 0.61 -5.42
CA ASP A 32 -5.29 0.65 -6.69
C ASP A 32 -4.27 1.80 -6.75
N GLY A 33 -4.67 2.99 -6.28
CA GLY A 33 -3.79 4.16 -6.19
C GLY A 33 -2.62 3.97 -5.22
N ILE A 34 -2.89 3.45 -4.02
CA ILE A 34 -1.84 3.18 -3.02
C ILE A 34 -0.85 2.13 -3.53
N GLY A 35 -1.31 1.12 -4.28
CA GLY A 35 -0.44 0.12 -4.90
C GLY A 35 0.59 0.75 -5.85
N HIS A 36 0.14 1.62 -6.77
CA HIS A 36 1.03 2.32 -7.70
C HIS A 36 2.03 3.23 -6.99
N VAL A 37 1.58 3.98 -5.98
CA VAL A 37 2.47 4.86 -5.20
C VAL A 37 3.48 4.05 -4.38
N ALA A 38 3.07 2.93 -3.80
CA ALA A 38 3.98 2.05 -3.07
C ALA A 38 5.11 1.53 -3.98
N PHE A 39 4.80 1.11 -5.21
CA PHE A 39 5.81 0.72 -6.20
C PHE A 39 6.73 1.88 -6.59
N ALA A 40 6.19 3.09 -6.76
CA ALA A 40 7.01 4.28 -6.99
C ALA A 40 7.96 4.55 -5.80
N GLY A 41 7.49 4.37 -4.56
CA GLY A 41 8.29 4.48 -3.35
C GLY A 41 9.39 3.41 -3.24
N VAL A 42 9.11 2.17 -3.65
CA VAL A 42 10.12 1.10 -3.76
C VAL A 42 11.20 1.51 -4.76
N ALA A 43 10.80 1.99 -5.95
CA ALA A 43 11.73 2.42 -6.99
C ALA A 43 12.63 3.59 -6.50
N ALA A 44 12.04 4.57 -5.82
CA ALA A 44 12.80 5.67 -5.21
C ALA A 44 13.79 5.18 -4.14
N GLY A 45 13.40 4.22 -3.30
CA GLY A 45 14.29 3.63 -2.29
C GLY A 45 15.47 2.89 -2.90
N LEU A 46 15.22 2.10 -3.95
CA LEU A 46 16.29 1.46 -4.72
C LEU A 46 17.27 2.48 -5.31
N LEU A 47 16.77 3.59 -5.85
CA LEU A 47 17.60 4.64 -6.45
C LEU A 47 18.49 5.34 -5.40
N LEU A 48 17.96 5.54 -4.20
CA LEU A 48 18.65 6.20 -3.09
C LEU A 48 19.49 5.22 -2.23
N ASN A 49 19.55 3.94 -2.60
CA ASN A 49 20.18 2.87 -1.83
C ASN A 49 19.63 2.72 -0.39
N ILE A 50 18.38 3.13 -0.18
CA ILE A 50 17.67 3.00 1.09
C ILE A 50 16.88 1.68 1.06
N TRP A 51 16.72 1.07 2.23
CA TRP A 51 15.88 -0.11 2.40
C TRP A 51 14.47 0.11 1.80
N PRO A 52 14.09 -0.62 0.73
CA PRO A 52 12.91 -0.28 -0.07
C PRO A 52 11.59 -0.39 0.69
N VAL A 53 11.55 -1.20 1.75
CA VAL A 53 10.36 -1.35 2.60
C VAL A 53 10.02 -0.04 3.31
N TRP A 54 11.03 0.69 3.79
CA TRP A 54 10.83 1.96 4.49
C TRP A 54 10.36 3.06 3.54
N THR A 55 10.93 3.12 2.34
CA THR A 55 10.54 4.13 1.33
C THR A 55 9.17 3.84 0.75
N ALA A 56 8.81 2.58 0.53
CA ALA A 56 7.47 2.18 0.14
C ALA A 56 6.43 2.55 1.20
N LEU A 57 6.73 2.27 2.47
CA LEU A 57 5.86 2.63 3.60
C LEU A 57 5.67 4.14 3.69
N ALA A 58 6.76 4.91 3.63
CA ALA A 58 6.71 6.37 3.68
C ALA A 58 5.89 6.95 2.52
N ALA A 59 6.12 6.48 1.29
CA ALA A 59 5.37 6.91 0.12
C ALA A 59 3.87 6.58 0.23
N ALA A 60 3.53 5.37 0.67
CA ALA A 60 2.14 4.94 0.86
C ALA A 60 1.42 5.78 1.94
N VAL A 61 2.09 6.06 3.07
CA VAL A 61 1.53 6.90 4.14
C VAL A 61 1.31 8.34 3.65
N ILE A 62 2.30 8.92 2.96
CA ILE A 62 2.18 10.28 2.42
C ILE A 62 1.01 10.38 1.44
N ALA A 63 0.87 9.41 0.52
CA ALA A 63 -0.24 9.41 -0.42
C ALA A 63 -1.60 9.18 0.25
N ALA A 64 -1.69 8.27 1.22
CA ALA A 64 -2.93 8.06 1.98
C ALA A 64 -3.36 9.34 2.71
N LEU A 65 -2.43 10.02 3.37
CA LEU A 65 -2.70 11.30 4.04
C LEU A 65 -3.06 12.41 3.05
N GLY A 66 -2.39 12.48 1.89
CA GLY A 66 -2.69 13.46 0.85
C GLY A 66 -4.09 13.28 0.27
N ILE A 67 -4.52 12.03 0.04
CA ILE A 67 -5.87 11.73 -0.44
C ILE A 67 -6.92 12.05 0.63
N GLU A 68 -6.65 11.69 1.89
CA GLU A 68 -7.55 12.00 3.00
C GLU A 68 -7.70 13.52 3.19
N TRP A 69 -6.61 14.28 3.06
CA TRP A 69 -6.64 15.74 3.15
C TRP A 69 -7.45 16.38 2.01
N LEU A 70 -7.27 15.90 0.77
CA LEU A 70 -8.10 16.36 -0.37
C LEU A 70 -9.58 16.03 -0.17
N ARG A 71 -9.89 14.90 0.46
CA ARG A 71 -11.26 14.45 0.72
C ARG A 71 -11.91 15.20 1.89
N ALA A 72 -11.12 15.57 2.90
CA ALA A 72 -11.59 16.32 4.06
C ALA A 72 -11.85 17.80 3.74
N ARG A 73 -11.43 18.28 2.56
CA ARG A 73 -11.66 19.62 2.05
C ARG A 73 -12.93 19.70 1.21
#